data_AF-A0A0U0ZRE0-F1
#
_entry.id   AF-A0A0U0ZRE0-F1
#
_cell.length_a   1.000
_cell.length_b   1.000
_cell.length_c   1.000
_cell.angle_alpha   90.00
_cell.angle_beta   90.00
_cell.angle_gamma   90.00
#
_symmetry.space_group_name_H-M   'P 1'
#
loop_
_entity.id
_entity.type
_entity.pdbx_description
1 polymer ?
#
loop_
_entity_poly.entity_id
_entity_poly.type
_entity_poly.pdbx_seq_one_letter_code
_entity_poly.pdbx_strand_id
1 'polypeptide(L)'
;MPERIKWRIGGAIKQFLARGWRPEQITNILSAPLPANVERPYRLVLWRLRKNMLGSGPRLGRLQRQWDRIHAQRVRTAAQRANRQAFEQISSMLTPEVIAAVAAASAAKVERLHGTAALAMSVDRFGAAETHRNQVVTGVQVAQARFPGRSLADAVQRWLAEQPQAQRSVQKPQIPVSSTVDGVVSLADLSLGELLELTPSGRCVKCKSLDAVVREELPLGTPVCESCWESEEIGAFLRREIDDLAGSRSPEAVTYLEAS
;
A
#
# COMPACT_ATOMS: atom_id res chain seq x y z
N MET A 1 -1.20 -7.27 -45.54
CA MET A 1 -0.84 -7.46 -44.11
C MET A 1 -0.51 -8.94 -43.87
N PRO A 2 0.64 -9.28 -43.25
CA PRO A 2 1.06 -10.67 -43.01
C PRO A 2 0.07 -11.45 -42.13
N GLU A 3 -0.16 -12.72 -42.44
CA GLU A 3 -1.13 -13.59 -41.74
C GLU A 3 -0.87 -13.68 -40.23
N ARG A 4 0.39 -13.86 -39.82
CA ARG A 4 0.78 -13.92 -38.40
C ARG A 4 0.33 -12.69 -37.60
N ILE A 5 0.31 -11.52 -38.23
CA ILE A 5 -0.11 -10.27 -37.59
C ILE A 5 -1.64 -10.22 -37.47
N LYS A 6 -2.38 -10.68 -38.50
CA LYS A 6 -3.85 -10.78 -38.46
C LYS A 6 -4.30 -11.70 -37.31
N TRP A 7 -3.67 -12.87 -37.18
CA TRP A 7 -3.94 -13.80 -36.09
C TRP A 7 -3.68 -13.18 -34.71
N ARG A 8 -2.59 -12.43 -34.53
CA ARG A 8 -2.26 -11.78 -33.26
C ARG A 8 -3.27 -10.68 -32.88
N ILE A 9 -3.72 -9.88 -33.85
CA ILE A 9 -4.78 -8.89 -33.62
C ILE A 9 -6.12 -9.56 -33.35
N GLY A 10 -6.49 -10.59 -34.13
CA GLY A 10 -7.71 -11.37 -33.93
C GLY A 10 -7.75 -12.03 -32.55
N GLY A 11 -6.63 -12.58 -32.08
CA GLY A 11 -6.50 -13.12 -30.73
C GLY A 11 -6.72 -12.06 -29.63
N ALA A 12 -6.15 -10.86 -29.80
CA ALA A 12 -6.37 -9.76 -28.88
C ALA A 12 -7.85 -9.32 -28.87
N ILE A 13 -8.48 -9.18 -30.04
CA ILE A 13 -9.91 -8.84 -30.16
C ILE A 13 -10.76 -9.89 -29.44
N LYS A 14 -10.52 -11.18 -29.69
CA LYS A 14 -11.23 -12.28 -29.02
C LYS A 14 -11.09 -12.21 -27.50
N GLN A 15 -9.90 -11.87 -27.00
CA GLN A 15 -9.67 -11.67 -25.56
C GLN A 15 -10.49 -10.51 -24.99
N PHE A 16 -10.56 -9.36 -25.66
CA PHE A 16 -11.37 -8.23 -25.19
C PHE A 16 -12.87 -8.50 -25.28
N LEU A 17 -13.33 -9.20 -26.33
CA LEU A 17 -14.72 -9.67 -26.41
C LEU A 17 -15.08 -10.61 -25.25
N ALA A 18 -14.19 -11.55 -24.92
CA ALA A 18 -14.37 -12.46 -23.78
C ALA A 18 -14.43 -11.71 -22.44
N ARG A 19 -13.72 -10.57 -22.32
CA ARG A 19 -13.80 -9.66 -21.16
C ARG A 19 -15.08 -8.83 -21.14
N GLY A 20 -15.98 -8.98 -22.10
CA GLY A 20 -17.28 -8.30 -22.14
C GLY A 20 -17.28 -6.95 -22.84
N TRP A 21 -16.24 -6.63 -23.60
CA TRP A 21 -16.23 -5.44 -24.47
C TRP A 21 -17.12 -5.66 -25.70
N ARG A 22 -17.76 -4.60 -26.18
CA ARG A 22 -18.64 -4.70 -27.35
C ARG A 22 -17.83 -4.56 -28.64
N PRO A 23 -18.21 -5.29 -29.72
CA PRO A 23 -17.54 -5.18 -31.01
C PRO A 23 -17.43 -3.73 -31.51
N GLU A 24 -18.48 -2.92 -31.33
CA GLU A 24 -18.53 -1.54 -31.80
C GLU A 24 -17.48 -0.67 -31.09
N GLN A 25 -17.25 -0.91 -29.79
CA GLN A 25 -16.22 -0.20 -29.03
C GLN A 25 -14.81 -0.56 -29.48
N ILE A 26 -14.57 -1.84 -29.79
CA ILE A 26 -13.29 -2.30 -30.34
C ILE A 26 -13.07 -1.62 -31.69
N THR A 27 -14.06 -1.64 -32.58
CA THR A 27 -13.99 -1.00 -33.89
C THR A 27 -13.72 0.51 -33.76
N ASN A 28 -14.41 1.22 -32.86
CA ASN A 28 -14.20 2.66 -32.64
C ASN A 28 -12.77 3.01 -32.20
N ILE A 29 -12.14 2.17 -31.37
CA ILE A 29 -10.75 2.38 -30.93
C ILE A 29 -9.77 2.09 -32.08
N LEU A 30 -10.08 1.08 -32.90
CA LEU A 30 -9.26 0.69 -34.03
C LEU A 30 -9.39 1.64 -35.23
N SER A 31 -10.55 2.27 -35.40
CA SER A 31 -10.82 3.23 -36.49
C SER A 31 -10.24 4.62 -36.24
N ALA A 32 -9.68 4.88 -35.06
CA ALA A 32 -8.99 6.14 -34.77
C ALA A 32 -7.89 6.42 -35.82
N PRO A 33 -7.72 7.68 -36.26
CA PRO A 33 -6.82 8.03 -37.35
C PRO A 33 -5.38 7.58 -37.04
N LEU A 34 -4.68 7.09 -38.06
CA LEU A 34 -3.29 6.69 -37.96
C LEU A 34 -2.39 7.94 -38.03
N PRO A 35 -1.44 8.12 -37.08
CA PRO A 35 -0.41 9.14 -37.22
C PRO A 35 0.40 8.90 -38.51
N ALA A 36 0.87 9.97 -39.16
CA ALA A 36 1.52 9.91 -40.46
C ALA A 36 2.80 9.05 -40.51
N ASN A 37 3.46 8.82 -39.37
CA ASN A 37 4.79 8.18 -39.29
C ASN A 37 4.85 6.91 -38.41
N VAL A 38 3.86 6.03 -38.51
CA VAL A 38 3.86 4.79 -37.70
C VAL A 38 4.57 3.65 -38.42
N GLU A 39 5.80 3.34 -38.00
CA GLU A 39 6.59 2.22 -38.53
C GLU A 39 5.92 0.85 -38.30
N ARG A 40 5.20 0.69 -37.18
CA ARG A 40 4.63 -0.60 -36.73
C ARG A 40 3.15 -0.47 -36.37
N PRO A 41 2.23 -0.39 -37.37
CA PRO A 41 0.81 -0.11 -37.15
C PRO A 41 0.12 -1.15 -36.25
N TYR A 42 0.53 -2.42 -36.32
CA TYR A 42 -0.03 -3.47 -35.47
C TYR A 42 0.31 -3.29 -33.98
N ARG A 43 1.47 -2.72 -33.64
CA ARG A 43 1.83 -2.45 -32.23
C ARG A 43 0.97 -1.33 -31.68
N LEU A 44 0.72 -0.31 -32.49
CA LEU A 44 -0.19 0.79 -32.14
C LEU A 44 -1.61 0.27 -31.86
N VAL A 45 -2.12 -0.63 -32.71
CA VAL A 45 -3.42 -1.30 -32.48
C VAL A 45 -3.46 -2.01 -31.12
N LEU A 46 -2.47 -2.86 -30.83
CA LEU A 46 -2.43 -3.59 -29.56
C LEU A 46 -2.29 -2.66 -28.35
N TRP A 47 -1.50 -1.59 -28.49
CA TRP A 47 -1.34 -0.57 -27.47
C TRP A 47 -2.66 0.18 -27.23
N ARG A 48 -3.35 0.60 -28.29
CA ARG A 48 -4.66 1.28 -28.20
C ARG A 48 -5.68 0.42 -27.48
N LEU A 49 -5.79 -0.86 -27.84
CA LEU A 49 -6.70 -1.78 -27.15
C LEU A 49 -6.34 -1.91 -25.67
N ARG A 50 -5.06 -2.13 -25.32
CA ARG A 50 -4.65 -2.28 -23.92
C ARG A 50 -4.84 -1.02 -23.08
N LYS A 51 -4.59 0.16 -23.64
CA LYS A 51 -4.69 1.43 -22.91
C LYS A 51 -6.13 1.90 -22.75
N ASN A 52 -6.99 1.65 -23.74
CA ASN A 52 -8.38 2.14 -23.72
C ASN A 52 -9.37 1.12 -23.17
N MET A 53 -9.02 -0.17 -23.08
CA MET A 53 -9.92 -1.24 -22.62
C MET A 53 -9.41 -1.90 -21.34
N LEU A 54 -9.45 -1.15 -20.23
CA LEU A 54 -9.01 -1.64 -18.92
C LEU A 54 -10.11 -2.47 -18.24
N GLY A 55 -9.70 -3.61 -17.68
CA GLY A 55 -10.59 -4.47 -16.88
C GLY A 55 -11.72 -5.13 -17.68
N SER A 56 -12.83 -5.38 -16.98
CA SER A 56 -14.03 -6.00 -17.53
C SER A 56 -14.81 -4.97 -18.37
N GLY A 57 -15.14 -5.33 -19.60
CA GLY A 57 -15.93 -4.49 -20.49
C GLY A 57 -17.37 -4.33 -20.02
N PRO A 58 -18.15 -3.43 -20.64
CA PRO A 58 -19.45 -3.01 -20.12
C PRO A 58 -20.45 -4.14 -19.89
N ARG A 59 -20.39 -5.23 -20.66
CA ARG A 59 -21.29 -6.38 -20.49
C ARG A 59 -21.03 -7.13 -19.18
N LEU A 60 -19.76 -7.31 -18.82
CA LEU A 60 -19.36 -8.04 -17.61
C LEU A 60 -19.10 -7.11 -16.42
N GLY A 61 -18.96 -5.79 -16.63
CA GLY A 61 -18.62 -4.84 -15.57
C GLY A 61 -19.61 -4.82 -14.40
N ARG A 62 -20.93 -4.99 -14.67
CA ARG A 62 -21.93 -5.10 -13.58
C ARG A 62 -21.73 -6.37 -12.75
N LEU A 63 -21.54 -7.50 -13.42
CA LEU A 63 -21.32 -8.80 -12.77
C LEU A 63 -20.02 -8.80 -11.98
N GLN A 64 -18.93 -8.26 -12.55
CA GLN A 64 -17.64 -8.13 -11.88
C GLN A 64 -17.78 -7.30 -10.60
N ARG A 65 -18.39 -6.10 -10.66
CA ARG A 65 -18.59 -5.26 -9.47
C ARG A 65 -19.44 -5.94 -8.40
N GLN A 66 -20.45 -6.71 -8.80
CA GLN A 66 -21.27 -7.47 -7.85
C GLN A 66 -20.43 -8.57 -7.18
N TRP A 67 -19.64 -9.30 -7.97
CA TRP A 67 -18.73 -10.31 -7.46
C TRP A 67 -17.69 -9.69 -6.51
N ASP A 68 -17.03 -8.59 -6.91
CA ASP A 68 -16.04 -7.88 -6.10
C ASP A 68 -16.64 -7.43 -4.77
N ARG A 69 -17.87 -6.91 -4.78
CA ARG A 69 -18.59 -6.50 -3.55
C ARG A 69 -18.85 -7.69 -2.64
N ILE A 70 -19.35 -8.80 -3.19
CA ILE A 70 -19.62 -10.02 -2.42
C ILE A 70 -18.32 -10.59 -1.86
N HIS A 71 -17.27 -10.64 -2.67
CA HIS A 71 -15.96 -11.14 -2.29
C HIS A 71 -15.34 -10.28 -1.19
N ALA A 72 -15.32 -8.95 -1.35
CA ALA A 72 -14.85 -8.02 -0.34
C ALA A 72 -15.67 -8.13 0.96
N GLN A 73 -16.98 -8.36 0.88
CA GLN A 73 -17.80 -8.62 2.06
C GLN A 73 -17.38 -9.92 2.76
N ARG A 74 -17.19 -11.02 2.01
CA ARG A 74 -16.76 -12.31 2.56
C ARG A 74 -15.40 -12.21 3.23
N VAL A 75 -14.43 -11.54 2.60
CA VAL A 75 -13.09 -11.32 3.17
C VAL A 75 -13.18 -10.53 4.47
N ARG A 76 -13.94 -9.43 4.49
CA ARG A 76 -14.15 -8.62 5.71
C ARG A 76 -14.79 -9.44 6.83
N THR A 77 -15.84 -10.19 6.53
CA THR A 77 -16.50 -11.05 7.52
C THR A 77 -15.58 -12.17 8.02
N ALA A 78 -14.76 -12.78 7.16
CA ALA A 78 -13.78 -13.78 7.58
C ALA A 78 -12.72 -13.18 8.50
N ALA A 79 -12.19 -12.00 8.18
CA ALA A 79 -11.23 -11.29 9.02
C ALA A 79 -11.81 -10.93 10.40
N GLN A 80 -13.05 -10.44 10.45
CA GLN A 80 -13.75 -10.15 11.72
C GLN A 80 -13.94 -11.42 12.58
N ARG A 81 -14.31 -12.55 11.96
CA ARG A 81 -14.43 -13.83 12.68
C ARG A 81 -13.09 -14.30 13.23
N ALA A 82 -12.03 -14.26 12.42
CA ALA A 82 -10.69 -14.64 12.85
C ALA A 82 -10.19 -13.74 14.00
N ASN A 83 -10.45 -12.44 13.91
CA ASN A 83 -10.11 -11.48 14.97
C ASN A 83 -10.88 -11.78 16.27
N ARG A 84 -12.18 -12.05 16.18
CA ARG A 84 -13.00 -12.45 17.34
C ARG A 84 -12.46 -13.72 18.00
N GLN A 85 -12.12 -14.74 17.22
CA GLN A 85 -11.53 -15.98 17.72
C GLN A 85 -10.18 -15.73 18.40
N ALA A 86 -9.32 -14.90 17.80
CA ALA A 86 -8.04 -14.52 18.39
C ALA A 86 -8.26 -13.76 19.72
N PHE A 87 -9.22 -12.85 19.77
CA PHE A 87 -9.58 -12.14 21.00
C PHE A 87 -10.09 -13.10 22.08
N GLU A 88 -10.95 -14.06 21.73
CA GLU A 88 -11.45 -15.08 22.67
C GLU A 88 -10.29 -15.90 23.27
N GLN A 89 -9.33 -16.33 22.43
CA GLN A 89 -8.13 -17.03 22.89
C GLN A 89 -7.25 -16.16 23.79
N ILE A 90 -7.06 -14.89 23.46
CA ILE A 90 -6.30 -13.96 24.30
C ILE A 90 -7.02 -13.75 25.64
N SER A 91 -8.35 -13.63 25.60
CA SER A 91 -9.16 -13.38 26.79
C SER A 91 -9.17 -14.53 27.79
N SER A 92 -8.88 -15.77 27.36
CA SER A 92 -8.72 -16.91 28.25
C SER A 92 -7.32 -17.02 28.87
N MET A 93 -6.33 -16.31 28.32
CA MET A 93 -4.93 -16.36 28.75
C MET A 93 -4.49 -15.13 29.57
N LEU A 94 -5.20 -14.01 29.45
CA LEU A 94 -4.87 -12.74 30.11
C LEU A 94 -5.99 -12.28 31.05
N THR A 95 -5.61 -11.53 32.07
CA THR A 95 -6.59 -10.92 32.97
C THR A 95 -7.31 -9.75 32.28
N PRO A 96 -8.56 -9.42 32.69
CA PRO A 96 -9.31 -8.28 32.14
C PRO A 96 -8.56 -6.94 32.23
N GLU A 97 -7.79 -6.75 33.30
CA GLU A 97 -6.98 -5.56 33.53
C GLU A 97 -5.87 -5.40 32.49
N VAL A 98 -5.14 -6.49 32.19
CA VAL A 98 -4.11 -6.50 31.16
C VAL A 98 -4.72 -6.26 29.78
N ILE A 99 -5.88 -6.86 29.49
CA ILE A 99 -6.60 -6.65 28.23
C ILE A 99 -6.97 -5.19 28.04
N ALA A 100 -7.51 -4.53 29.08
CA ALA A 100 -7.85 -3.11 29.04
C ALA A 100 -6.60 -2.23 28.83
N ALA A 101 -5.50 -2.55 29.51
CA ALA A 101 -4.23 -1.84 29.34
C ALA A 101 -3.66 -1.97 27.92
N VAL A 102 -3.73 -3.16 27.31
CA VAL A 102 -3.32 -3.36 25.92
C VAL A 102 -4.20 -2.55 24.96
N ALA A 103 -5.52 -2.58 25.16
CA ALA A 103 -6.45 -1.82 24.33
C ALA A 103 -6.14 -0.31 24.38
N ALA A 104 -5.89 0.23 25.58
CA ALA A 104 -5.55 1.63 25.79
C ALA A 104 -4.20 2.01 25.17
N ALA A 105 -3.18 1.17 25.33
CA ALA A 105 -1.87 1.36 24.72
C ALA A 105 -1.93 1.39 23.19
N SER A 106 -2.65 0.44 22.58
CA SER A 106 -2.84 0.39 21.12
C SER A 106 -3.65 1.59 20.62
N ALA A 107 -4.73 1.96 21.32
CA ALA A 107 -5.53 3.13 20.98
C ALA A 107 -4.71 4.44 21.05
N ALA A 108 -3.88 4.61 22.09
CA ALA A 108 -2.98 5.75 22.22
C ALA A 108 -1.89 5.79 21.13
N LYS A 109 -1.49 4.64 20.58
CA LYS A 109 -0.61 4.59 19.40
C LYS A 109 -1.35 5.10 18.16
N VAL A 110 -2.58 4.64 17.91
CA VAL A 110 -3.41 5.11 16.79
C VAL A 110 -3.67 6.61 16.89
N GLU A 111 -4.01 7.11 18.07
CA GLU A 111 -4.24 8.54 18.30
C GLU A 111 -2.99 9.38 18.00
N ARG A 112 -1.80 8.92 18.41
CA ARG A 112 -0.54 9.61 18.11
C ARG A 112 -0.21 9.66 16.61
N LEU A 113 -0.52 8.59 15.88
CA LEU A 113 -0.16 8.48 14.45
C LEU A 113 -1.21 9.12 13.53
N HIS A 114 -2.48 9.03 13.89
CA HIS A 114 -3.60 9.35 12.99
C HIS A 114 -4.60 10.34 13.60
N GLY A 115 -4.33 10.83 14.80
CA GLY A 115 -5.23 11.73 15.53
C GLY A 115 -6.44 11.02 16.17
N THR A 116 -7.14 11.76 17.04
CA THR A 116 -8.34 11.28 17.74
C THR A 116 -9.50 10.95 16.77
N ALA A 117 -9.59 11.68 15.66
CA ALA A 117 -10.61 11.47 14.63
C ALA A 117 -10.56 10.05 14.03
N ALA A 118 -9.36 9.47 13.86
CA ALA A 118 -9.22 8.12 13.32
C ALA A 118 -9.83 7.05 14.24
N LEU A 119 -9.67 7.22 15.55
CA LEU A 119 -10.26 6.33 16.54
C LEU A 119 -11.80 6.44 16.53
N ALA A 120 -12.32 7.68 16.49
CA ALA A 120 -13.76 7.94 16.40
C ALA A 120 -14.37 7.31 15.13
N MET A 121 -13.72 7.49 13.97
CA MET A 121 -14.16 6.87 12.72
C MET A 121 -14.17 5.34 12.77
N SER A 122 -13.20 4.73 13.46
CA SER A 122 -13.20 3.27 13.69
C SER A 122 -14.40 2.85 14.52
N VAL A 123 -14.69 3.57 15.61
CA VAL A 123 -15.83 3.29 16.48
C VAL A 123 -17.15 3.45 15.73
N ASP A 124 -17.31 4.52 14.94
CA ASP A 124 -18.53 4.75 14.14
C ASP A 124 -18.72 3.66 13.07
N ARG A 125 -17.63 3.20 12.46
CA ARG A 125 -17.69 2.24 11.36
C ARG A 125 -17.86 0.79 11.80
N PHE A 126 -17.21 0.39 12.90
CA PHE A 126 -17.13 -1.00 13.34
C PHE A 126 -17.81 -1.26 14.69
N GLY A 127 -18.15 -0.21 15.43
CA GLY A 127 -18.64 -0.27 16.80
C GLY A 127 -17.50 -0.27 17.83
N ALA A 128 -17.80 0.19 19.04
CA ALA A 128 -16.84 0.27 20.14
C ALA A 128 -16.28 -1.11 20.53
N ALA A 129 -17.14 -2.13 20.61
CA ALA A 129 -16.72 -3.48 20.99
C ALA A 129 -15.76 -4.12 19.97
N GLU A 130 -16.01 -3.97 18.67
CA GLU A 130 -15.12 -4.52 17.64
C GLU A 130 -13.82 -3.74 17.55
N THR A 131 -13.89 -2.41 17.68
CA THR A 131 -12.69 -1.57 17.76
C THR A 131 -11.82 -2.00 18.94
N HIS A 132 -12.40 -2.20 20.12
CA HIS A 132 -11.69 -2.70 21.29
C HIS A 132 -11.00 -4.05 21.03
N ARG A 133 -11.71 -5.04 20.46
CA ARG A 133 -11.11 -6.35 20.11
C ARG A 133 -9.92 -6.19 19.17
N ASN A 134 -10.08 -5.38 18.12
CA ASN A 134 -9.03 -5.10 17.16
C ASN A 134 -7.80 -4.48 17.82
N GLN A 135 -7.98 -3.53 18.73
CA GLN A 135 -6.88 -2.89 19.46
C GLN A 135 -6.13 -3.88 20.35
N VAL A 136 -6.85 -4.79 21.02
CA VAL A 136 -6.25 -5.84 21.84
C VAL A 136 -5.45 -6.83 21.00
N VAL A 137 -6.07 -7.41 19.96
CA VAL A 137 -5.41 -8.39 19.09
C VAL A 137 -4.16 -7.79 18.43
N THR A 138 -4.26 -6.55 17.92
CA THR A 138 -3.13 -5.85 17.30
C THR A 138 -2.01 -5.60 18.33
N GLY A 139 -2.36 -5.13 19.53
CA GLY A 139 -1.37 -4.88 20.59
C GLY A 139 -0.63 -6.14 21.02
N VAL A 140 -1.35 -7.25 21.18
CA VAL A 140 -0.76 -8.56 21.52
C VAL A 140 0.14 -9.08 20.40
N GLN A 141 -0.28 -8.96 19.14
CA GLN A 141 0.54 -9.37 17.99
C GLN A 141 1.84 -8.57 17.92
N VAL A 142 1.77 -7.26 18.16
CA VAL A 142 2.96 -6.41 18.24
C VAL A 142 3.87 -6.84 19.39
N ALA A 143 3.31 -7.13 20.57
CA ALA A 143 4.07 -7.60 21.72
C ALA A 143 4.80 -8.93 21.44
N GLN A 144 4.09 -9.90 20.85
CA GLN A 144 4.69 -11.20 20.47
C GLN A 144 5.75 -11.08 19.39
N ALA A 145 5.55 -10.21 18.40
CA ALA A 145 6.55 -9.95 17.36
C ALA A 145 7.81 -9.27 17.93
N ARG A 146 7.65 -8.40 18.93
CA ARG A 146 8.75 -7.68 19.58
C ARG A 146 9.57 -8.56 20.54
N PHE A 147 8.92 -9.54 21.19
CA PHE A 147 9.54 -10.45 22.15
C PHE A 147 9.36 -11.92 21.77
N PRO A 148 10.01 -12.38 20.69
CA PRO A 148 9.91 -13.77 20.26
C PRO A 148 10.46 -14.71 21.34
N GLY A 149 9.82 -15.88 21.51
CA GLY A 149 10.25 -16.92 22.46
C GLY A 149 9.84 -16.72 23.91
N ARG A 150 9.13 -15.62 24.25
CA ARG A 150 8.53 -15.43 25.59
C ARG A 150 7.10 -15.94 25.64
N SER A 151 6.62 -16.19 26.86
CA SER A 151 5.20 -16.46 27.08
C SER A 151 4.36 -15.23 26.67
N LEU A 152 3.09 -15.46 26.29
CA LEU A 152 2.17 -14.38 25.91
C LEU A 152 2.08 -13.30 27.00
N ALA A 153 1.88 -13.73 28.26
CA ALA A 153 1.73 -12.83 29.39
C ALA A 153 2.98 -11.98 29.62
N ASP A 154 4.17 -12.60 29.59
CA ASP A 154 5.43 -11.88 29.79
C ASP A 154 5.72 -10.90 28.65
N ALA A 155 5.48 -11.33 27.40
CA ALA A 155 5.67 -10.49 26.22
C ALA A 155 4.77 -9.24 26.28
N VAL A 156 3.50 -9.43 26.63
CA VAL A 156 2.53 -8.33 26.77
C VAL A 156 2.89 -7.41 27.92
N GLN A 157 3.25 -7.93 29.11
CA GLN A 157 3.65 -7.09 30.24
C GLN A 157 4.90 -6.27 29.91
N ARG A 158 5.90 -6.87 29.26
CA ARG A 158 7.12 -6.18 28.85
C ARG A 158 6.83 -5.09 27.82
N TRP A 159 5.99 -5.39 26.83
CA TRP A 159 5.56 -4.42 25.83
C TRP A 159 4.78 -3.26 26.45
N LEU A 160 3.89 -3.54 27.42
CA LEU A 160 3.16 -2.52 28.17
C LEU A 160 4.09 -1.63 28.99
N ALA A 161 5.12 -2.19 29.63
CA ALA A 161 6.11 -1.44 30.40
C ALA A 161 6.92 -0.44 29.52
N GLU A 162 7.07 -0.73 28.23
CA GLU A 162 7.72 0.16 27.26
C GLU A 162 6.77 1.24 26.72
N GLN A 163 5.48 1.18 27.00
CA GLN A 163 4.54 2.19 26.49
C GLN A 163 4.68 3.51 27.26
N PRO A 164 4.52 4.67 26.58
CA PRO A 164 4.60 5.98 27.22
C PRO A 164 3.62 6.18 28.38
N GLN A 165 2.52 5.42 28.42
CA GLN A 165 1.57 5.44 29.54
C GLN A 165 2.09 4.75 30.80
N ALA A 166 2.90 3.68 30.67
CA ALA A 166 3.59 3.06 31.81
C ALA A 166 4.75 3.94 32.34
N GLN A 167 5.31 4.78 31.48
CA GLN A 167 6.33 5.77 31.86
C GLN A 167 5.74 7.06 32.46
N ARG A 168 4.41 7.27 32.45
CA ARG A 168 3.79 8.44 33.08
C ARG A 168 3.55 8.29 34.59
N SER A 169 3.54 7.06 35.13
CA SER A 169 3.37 6.82 36.57
C SER A 169 4.69 6.77 37.35
N VAL A 170 5.84 6.85 36.66
CA VAL A 170 7.17 6.93 37.28
C VAL A 170 7.97 8.00 36.55
N GLN A 171 8.27 9.10 37.25
CA GLN A 171 9.05 10.27 36.81
C GLN A 171 8.26 11.40 36.12
N LYS A 172 7.99 12.43 36.92
CA LYS A 172 7.93 13.82 36.46
C LYS A 172 9.34 14.18 35.94
N PRO A 173 9.58 14.38 34.63
CA PRO A 173 10.87 14.89 34.19
C PRO A 173 10.92 16.35 34.58
N GLN A 174 11.74 16.67 35.58
CA GLN A 174 12.27 18.01 35.70
C GLN A 174 13.02 18.29 34.40
N ILE A 175 12.55 19.26 33.63
CA ILE A 175 13.23 19.77 32.45
C ILE A 175 14.51 20.45 32.96
N PRO A 176 15.73 19.98 32.64
CA PRO A 176 16.87 20.88 32.60
C PRO A 176 16.73 21.64 31.29
N VAL A 177 16.51 22.94 31.40
CA VAL A 177 16.69 23.86 30.28
C VAL A 177 18.16 23.75 29.88
N SER A 178 18.44 22.99 28.83
CA SER A 178 19.71 23.07 28.13
C SER A 178 19.40 23.37 26.67
N SER A 179 19.46 24.66 26.39
CA SER A 179 19.53 25.26 25.08
C SER A 179 20.61 24.55 24.26
N THR A 180 20.25 23.88 23.18
CA THR A 180 21.04 23.81 21.94
C THR A 180 20.17 23.26 20.82
N VAL A 181 20.31 23.92 19.69
CA VAL A 181 19.67 23.67 18.40
C VAL A 181 20.32 22.41 17.79
N ASP A 182 19.62 21.73 16.89
CA ASP A 182 20.07 20.58 16.08
C ASP A 182 19.74 19.16 16.59
N GLY A 183 18.45 18.84 16.62
CA GLY A 183 17.94 17.46 16.63
C GLY A 183 17.66 16.97 15.20
N VAL A 184 18.70 16.67 14.42
CA VAL A 184 18.55 16.00 13.12
C VAL A 184 18.31 14.51 13.38
N VAL A 185 17.07 14.06 13.20
CA VAL A 185 16.77 12.63 13.06
C VAL A 185 17.50 12.12 11.82
N SER A 186 18.42 11.18 11.98
CA SER A 186 19.19 10.59 10.88
C SER A 186 18.24 9.87 9.91
N LEU A 187 18.15 10.38 8.68
CA LEU A 187 17.35 9.82 7.58
C LEU A 187 17.77 8.39 7.17
N ALA A 188 18.95 7.93 7.63
CA ALA A 188 19.47 6.60 7.31
C ALA A 188 18.74 5.46 8.06
N ASP A 189 18.00 5.77 9.12
CA ASP A 189 17.33 4.76 9.96
C ASP A 189 15.82 4.60 9.68
N LEU A 190 15.29 5.35 8.71
CA LEU A 190 13.86 5.33 8.36
C LEU A 190 13.64 4.51 7.09
N SER A 191 12.67 3.59 7.14
CA SER A 191 12.24 2.85 5.95
C SER A 191 11.54 3.78 4.95
N LEU A 192 11.61 3.46 3.66
CA LEU A 192 10.94 4.22 2.58
C LEU A 192 9.42 4.38 2.82
N GLY A 193 8.81 3.41 3.50
CA GLY A 193 7.41 3.49 3.92
C GLY A 193 7.15 4.55 4.99
N GLU A 194 8.03 4.65 6.00
CA GLU A 194 7.92 5.68 7.05
C GLU A 194 8.16 7.09 6.51
N LEU A 195 9.03 7.23 5.50
CA LEU A 195 9.24 8.50 4.79
C LEU A 195 8.00 8.97 4.05
N LEU A 196 7.30 8.06 3.37
CA LEU A 196 6.06 8.37 2.66
C LEU A 196 4.90 8.69 3.62
N GLU A 197 4.85 8.06 4.79
CA GLU A 197 3.84 8.33 5.82
C GLU A 197 4.09 9.65 6.58
N LEU A 198 5.34 10.07 6.71
CA LEU A 198 5.73 11.32 7.41
C LEU A 198 5.60 12.58 6.56
N THR A 199 5.46 12.47 5.23
CA THR A 199 5.28 13.64 4.38
C THR A 199 3.79 13.98 4.26
N PRO A 200 3.27 15.03 4.93
CA PRO A 200 1.90 15.46 4.69
C PRO A 200 1.75 15.84 3.22
N SER A 201 0.68 15.35 2.59
CA SER A 201 0.34 15.56 1.19
C SER A 201 0.60 17.02 0.77
N GLY A 202 1.46 17.20 -0.24
CA GLY A 202 1.82 18.54 -0.77
C GLY A 202 3.14 19.13 -0.29
N ARG A 203 4.00 18.38 0.43
CA ARG A 203 5.36 18.83 0.75
C ARG A 203 6.43 18.06 -0.02
N CYS A 204 7.51 18.75 -0.38
CA CYS A 204 8.63 18.17 -1.09
C CYS A 204 9.32 17.14 -0.20
N VAL A 205 9.47 15.90 -0.69
CA VAL A 205 10.10 14.83 0.10
C VAL A 205 11.57 15.15 0.45
N LYS A 206 12.28 15.94 -0.37
CA LYS A 206 13.68 16.34 -0.11
C LYS A 206 13.80 17.53 0.84
N CYS A 207 13.22 18.68 0.49
CA CYS A 207 13.44 19.93 1.22
C CYS A 207 12.27 20.36 2.12
N LYS A 208 11.16 19.60 2.14
CA LYS A 208 9.93 19.90 2.87
C LYS A 208 9.23 21.20 2.47
N SER A 209 9.61 21.80 1.33
CA SER A 209 8.92 22.97 0.76
C SER A 209 7.44 22.66 0.51
N LEU A 210 6.59 23.66 0.73
CA LEU A 210 5.14 23.62 0.50
C LEU A 210 4.77 23.70 -1.00
N ASP A 211 5.71 24.08 -1.86
CA ASP A 211 5.49 24.26 -3.31
C ASP A 211 5.80 22.97 -4.10
N ALA A 212 5.45 21.81 -3.54
CA ALA A 212 5.77 20.53 -4.16
C ALA A 212 4.60 20.00 -5.01
N VAL A 213 4.90 19.70 -6.26
CA VAL A 213 3.95 19.11 -7.20
C VAL A 213 4.17 17.60 -7.24
N VAL A 214 3.08 16.82 -7.23
CA VAL A 214 3.14 15.36 -7.42
C VAL A 214 3.61 15.08 -8.85
N ARG A 215 4.77 14.43 -8.98
CA ARG A 215 5.37 14.07 -10.27
C ARG A 215 5.02 12.63 -10.61
N GLU A 216 4.12 12.45 -11.58
CA GLU A 216 3.72 11.13 -12.09
C GLU A 216 4.82 10.46 -12.93
N GLU A 217 5.86 11.21 -13.28
CA GLU A 217 7.05 10.74 -13.99
C GLU A 217 7.93 9.82 -13.13
N LEU A 218 7.70 9.80 -11.81
CA LEU A 218 8.37 8.90 -10.87
C LEU A 218 7.65 7.55 -10.78
N PRO A 219 8.38 6.43 -10.54
CA PRO A 219 7.79 5.09 -10.41
C PRO A 219 6.64 5.00 -9.39
N LEU A 220 6.71 5.86 -8.37
CA LEU A 220 5.63 6.17 -7.44
C LEU A 220 5.42 7.68 -7.49
N GLY A 221 4.20 8.13 -7.80
CA GLY A 221 3.89 9.57 -7.89
C GLY A 221 4.21 10.29 -6.58
N THR A 222 5.31 11.04 -6.56
CA THR A 222 5.89 11.60 -5.33
C THR A 222 5.93 13.12 -5.42
N PRO A 223 5.57 13.87 -4.37
CA PRO A 223 5.63 15.34 -4.37
C PRO A 223 7.09 15.85 -4.28
N VAL A 224 7.54 16.56 -5.31
CA VAL A 224 8.88 17.17 -5.38
C VAL A 224 8.76 18.61 -5.92
N CYS A 225 9.41 19.58 -5.27
CA CYS A 225 9.44 20.97 -5.73
C CYS A 225 10.43 21.14 -6.90
N GLU A 226 10.22 22.16 -7.74
CA GLU A 226 11.04 22.41 -8.94
C GLU A 226 12.54 22.51 -8.64
N SER A 227 12.92 23.21 -7.57
CA SER A 227 14.33 23.35 -7.17
C SER A 227 15.02 22.03 -6.79
N CYS A 228 14.27 21.07 -6.23
CA CYS A 228 14.80 19.73 -5.94
C CYS A 228 14.80 18.87 -7.20
N TRP A 229 13.78 19.02 -8.06
CA TRP A 229 13.67 18.33 -9.34
C TRP A 229 14.84 18.66 -10.29
N GLU A 230 15.26 19.92 -10.32
CA GLU A 230 16.38 20.40 -11.13
C GLU A 230 17.76 20.07 -10.53
N SER A 231 17.82 19.61 -9.28
CA SER A 231 19.10 19.22 -8.65
C SER A 231 19.62 17.89 -9.23
N GLU A 232 20.85 17.89 -9.75
CA GLU A 232 21.49 16.73 -10.41
C GLU A 232 21.52 15.46 -9.54
N GLU A 233 21.50 15.62 -8.21
CA GLU A 233 21.49 14.51 -7.25
C GLU A 233 20.23 13.64 -7.31
N ILE A 234 19.05 14.25 -7.55
CA ILE A 234 17.78 13.50 -7.66
C ILE A 234 17.74 12.78 -9.00
N GLY A 235 18.20 13.43 -10.07
CA GLY A 235 18.35 12.80 -11.38
C GLY A 235 19.29 11.59 -11.34
N ALA A 236 20.41 11.66 -10.60
CA ALA A 236 21.39 10.58 -10.50
C ALA A 236 20.94 9.42 -9.61
N PHE A 237 20.28 9.69 -8.48
CA PHE A 237 19.72 8.67 -7.58
C PHE A 237 18.59 7.89 -8.26
N LEU A 238 17.65 8.60 -8.90
CA LEU A 238 16.50 7.98 -9.57
C LEU A 238 16.87 7.23 -10.85
N ARG A 239 17.87 7.71 -11.62
CA ARG A 239 18.37 6.97 -12.81
C ARG A 239 19.01 5.64 -12.40
N ARG A 240 19.78 5.60 -11.31
CA ARG A 240 20.36 4.35 -10.78
C ARG A 240 19.30 3.34 -10.38
N GLU A 241 18.24 3.78 -9.70
CA GLU A 241 17.20 2.88 -9.20
C GLU A 241 16.24 2.40 -10.31
N ILE A 242 16.04 3.22 -11.36
CA ILE A 242 15.35 2.82 -12.59
C ILE A 242 16.20 1.83 -13.42
N ASP A 243 17.52 2.03 -13.48
CA ASP A 243 18.45 1.12 -14.17
C ASP A 243 18.59 -0.23 -13.43
N ASP A 244 18.54 -0.26 -12.10
CA ASP A 244 18.53 -1.50 -11.30
C ASP A 244 17.22 -2.29 -11.47
N LEU A 245 16.08 -1.59 -11.58
CA LEU A 245 14.78 -2.20 -11.90
C LEU A 245 14.68 -2.65 -13.37
N ALA A 246 15.41 -2.00 -14.28
CA ALA A 246 15.49 -2.40 -15.69
C ALA A 246 16.52 -3.53 -15.93
N GLY A 247 17.59 -3.60 -15.12
CA GLY A 247 18.68 -4.59 -15.21
C GLY A 247 18.38 -5.94 -14.56
N SER A 248 17.40 -6.02 -13.66
CA SER A 248 16.96 -7.28 -13.02
C SER A 248 16.09 -8.19 -13.91
N ARG A 249 15.99 -7.90 -15.21
CA ARG A 249 15.48 -8.82 -16.23
C ARG A 249 16.54 -9.12 -17.28
N SER A 250 17.58 -9.87 -16.91
CA SER A 250 18.34 -10.62 -17.90
C SER A 250 17.63 -11.93 -18.28
N PRO A 251 17.85 -12.44 -19.52
CA PRO A 251 16.96 -13.36 -20.19
C PRO A 251 17.57 -14.77 -20.29
N GLU A 252 17.20 -15.69 -19.39
CA GLU A 252 17.51 -17.13 -19.49
C GLU A 252 16.55 -17.82 -18.50
N ALA A 253 15.74 -18.83 -18.82
CA ALA A 253 15.82 -19.86 -19.84
C ALA A 253 14.41 -20.34 -20.26
N VAL A 254 14.21 -20.52 -21.56
CA VAL A 254 13.28 -21.54 -22.09
C VAL A 254 14.05 -22.27 -23.18
N THR A 255 14.84 -23.26 -22.75
CA THR A 255 15.41 -24.27 -23.61
C THR A 255 14.30 -25.12 -24.19
N TYR A 256 14.34 -25.29 -25.51
CA TYR A 256 13.56 -26.25 -26.28
C TYR A 256 13.81 -27.67 -25.75
N LEU A 257 12.74 -28.42 -25.54
CA LEU A 257 12.75 -29.89 -25.59
C LEU A 257 12.05 -30.28 -26.89
N GLU A 258 12.84 -30.52 -27.92
CA GLU A 258 12.52 -31.48 -28.98
C GLU A 258 13.11 -32.82 -28.56
N ALA A 259 12.27 -33.86 -28.51
CA ALA A 259 12.57 -35.23 -28.95
C ALA A 259 11.48 -36.19 -28.44
N SER A 260 10.57 -36.56 -29.35
CA SER A 260 9.97 -37.90 -29.59
C SER A 260 8.54 -37.75 -30.13
#